data_AF-A0A8X6S7T0-F1
#
_entry.id   AF-A0A8X6S7T0-F1
#
_cell.length_a   1.000
_cell.length_b   1.000
_cell.length_c   1.000
_cell.angle_alpha   90.00
_cell.angle_beta   90.00
_cell.angle_gamma   90.00
#
_symmetry.space_group_name_H-M   'P 1'
#
loop_
_entity.id
_entity.type
_entity.pdbx_description
1 polymer ?
#
loop_
_entity_poly.entity_id
_entity_poly.type
_entity_poly.pdbx_seq_one_letter_code
_entity_poly.pdbx_strand_id
1 'polypeptide(L)'
;MWTDSTIALAWIKTEPHKLKTFVSNRVAEIQALSKDYHWKHVSSKNNPADLISRGCNVDELLKNEMWFSGPDLQTDEYEDNQLFP
;
A
#
# COMPACT_ATOMS: atom_id res chain seq x y z
N MET A 1 -4.53 -6.00 2.10
CA MET A 1 -3.19 -5.39 1.96
C MET A 1 -3.38 -3.96 1.48
N TRP A 2 -2.52 -3.03 1.90
CA TRP A 2 -2.67 -1.60 1.60
C TRP A 2 -1.33 -1.03 1.11
N THR A 3 -1.39 -0.05 0.21
CA THR A 3 -0.23 0.72 -0.26
C THR A 3 -0.65 2.14 -0.58
N ASP A 4 0.22 3.11 -0.35
CA ASP A 4 -0.02 4.52 -0.73
C ASP A 4 0.50 4.84 -2.14
N SER A 5 1.14 3.87 -2.80
CA SER A 5 1.56 4.01 -4.19
C SER A 5 0.46 3.57 -5.14
N THR A 6 -0.26 4.52 -5.71
CA THR A 6 -1.27 4.26 -6.76
C THR A 6 -0.67 3.58 -7.99
N ILE A 7 0.59 3.89 -8.33
CA ILE A 7 1.33 3.24 -9.43
C ILE A 7 1.59 1.76 -9.10
N ALA A 8 2.10 1.46 -7.90
CA ALA A 8 2.34 0.08 -7.50
C ALA A 8 1.02 -0.71 -7.43
N LEU A 9 -0.04 -0.11 -6.90
CA LEU A 9 -1.38 -0.71 -6.86
C LEU A 9 -1.91 -1.02 -8.27
N ALA A 10 -1.75 -0.10 -9.22
CA ALA A 10 -2.14 -0.32 -10.61
C ALA A 10 -1.34 -1.48 -11.25
N TRP A 11 -0.04 -1.60 -10.97
CA TRP A 11 0.75 -2.74 -11.43
C TRP A 11 0.31 -4.06 -10.79
N ILE A 12 0.04 -4.08 -9.50
CA ILE A 12 -0.46 -5.28 -8.79
C ILE A 12 -1.80 -5.74 -9.35
N LYS A 13 -2.67 -4.81 -9.78
CA LYS A 13 -3.95 -5.12 -10.44
C LYS A 13 -3.80 -5.48 -11.93
N THR A 14 -2.61 -5.40 -12.50
CA THR A 14 -2.35 -5.71 -13.91
C THR A 14 -1.80 -7.13 -14.07
N GLU A 15 -2.20 -7.82 -15.13
CA GLU A 15 -1.63 -9.09 -15.52
C GLU A 15 -0.10 -9.00 -15.75
N PRO A 16 0.74 -9.83 -15.09
CA PRO A 16 2.20 -9.68 -15.12
C PRO A 16 2.81 -9.64 -16.53
N HIS A 17 2.26 -10.39 -17.48
CA HIS A 17 2.77 -10.49 -18.85
C HIS A 17 2.65 -9.17 -19.66
N LYS A 18 1.87 -8.21 -19.16
CA LYS A 18 1.73 -6.87 -19.77
C LYS A 18 2.79 -5.87 -19.27
N LEU A 19 3.58 -6.24 -18.26
CA LEU A 19 4.54 -5.38 -17.59
C LEU A 19 5.98 -5.69 -18.06
N LYS A 20 6.89 -4.72 -17.91
CA LYS A 20 8.33 -4.95 -18.19
C LYS A 20 8.89 -6.03 -17.25
N THR A 21 9.86 -6.81 -17.72
CA THR A 21 10.39 -8.02 -17.05
C THR A 21 10.61 -7.86 -15.54
N PHE A 22 11.27 -6.78 -15.09
CA PHE A 22 11.52 -6.56 -13.67
C PHE A 22 10.22 -6.41 -12.86
N VAL A 23 9.29 -5.57 -13.33
CA VAL A 23 8.02 -5.33 -12.66
C VAL A 23 7.13 -6.58 -12.76
N SER A 24 7.11 -7.23 -13.92
CA SER A 24 6.38 -8.48 -14.18
C SER A 24 6.72 -9.55 -13.14
N ASN A 25 8.01 -9.82 -12.94
CA ASN A 25 8.47 -10.84 -12.00
C ASN A 25 8.04 -10.54 -10.56
N ARG A 26 8.10 -9.26 -10.13
CA ARG A 26 7.70 -8.85 -8.78
C ARG A 26 6.19 -8.88 -8.58
N VAL A 27 5.42 -8.45 -9.58
CA VAL A 27 3.95 -8.51 -9.53
C VAL A 27 3.48 -9.96 -9.48
N ALA A 28 4.08 -10.87 -10.26
CA ALA A 28 3.73 -12.29 -10.21
C ALA A 28 3.99 -12.90 -8.82
N GLU A 29 5.13 -12.57 -8.19
CA GLU A 29 5.45 -13.01 -6.83
C GLU A 29 4.45 -12.44 -5.80
N ILE A 30 4.15 -11.13 -5.87
CA ILE A 30 3.17 -10.48 -4.98
C ILE A 30 1.79 -11.14 -5.14
N GLN A 31 1.29 -11.29 -6.36
CA GLN A 31 -0.02 -11.90 -6.63
C GLN A 31 -0.09 -13.36 -6.13
N ALA A 32 0.98 -14.13 -6.28
CA ALA A 32 1.04 -15.51 -5.77
C ALA A 32 1.00 -15.58 -4.24
N LEU A 33 1.76 -14.70 -3.56
CA LEU A 33 1.83 -14.64 -2.11
C LEU A 33 0.59 -14.00 -1.47
N SER A 34 -0.10 -13.12 -2.20
CA SER A 34 -1.24 -12.36 -1.70
C SER A 34 -2.59 -12.79 -2.28
N LYS A 35 -2.70 -14.01 -2.83
CA LYS A 35 -3.91 -14.46 -3.56
C LYS A 35 -5.21 -14.32 -2.76
N ASP A 36 -5.15 -14.46 -1.44
CA ASP A 36 -6.29 -14.41 -0.52
C ASP A 36 -6.51 -13.00 0.07
N TYR A 37 -5.74 -12.00 -0.39
CA TYR A 37 -5.78 -10.64 0.11
C TYR A 37 -6.12 -9.64 -0.99
N HIS A 38 -7.06 -8.74 -0.69
CA HIS A 38 -7.36 -7.60 -1.55
C HIS A 38 -6.39 -6.46 -1.29
N TRP A 39 -5.82 -5.90 -2.36
CA TRP A 39 -4.99 -4.70 -2.31
C TRP A 39 -5.85 -3.44 -2.50
N LYS A 40 -5.70 -2.49 -1.57
CA LYS A 40 -6.37 -1.18 -1.58
C LYS A 40 -5.37 -0.04 -1.45
N HIS A 41 -5.79 1.16 -1.79
CA HIS A 41 -5.00 2.37 -1.54
C HIS A 41 -5.17 2.85 -0.09
N VAL A 42 -4.09 3.31 0.54
CA VAL A 42 -4.13 4.15 1.75
C VAL A 42 -3.53 5.51 1.43
N SER A 43 -4.03 6.62 1.97
CA SER A 43 -3.32 7.89 1.79
C SER A 43 -1.93 7.85 2.47
N SER A 44 -0.92 8.52 1.91
CA SER A 44 0.43 8.55 2.53
C SER A 44 0.41 9.11 3.95
N LYS A 45 -0.54 10.01 4.27
CA LYS A 45 -0.72 10.55 5.62
C LYS A 45 -1.20 9.50 6.61
N ASN A 46 -1.96 8.52 6.14
CA ASN A 46 -2.51 7.45 6.95
C ASN A 46 -1.64 6.19 6.90
N ASN A 47 -0.56 6.14 6.11
CA ASN A 47 0.29 4.96 6.00
C ASN A 47 1.29 4.86 7.17
N PRO A 48 1.13 3.95 8.15
CA PRO A 48 2.11 3.82 9.23
C PRO A 48 3.50 3.39 8.74
N ALA A 49 3.59 2.69 7.60
CA ALA A 49 4.88 2.27 7.04
C ALA A 49 5.76 3.46 6.62
N ASP A 50 5.16 4.61 6.33
CA ASP A 50 5.89 5.84 5.97
C ASP A 50 6.74 6.38 7.11
N LEU A 51 6.33 6.17 8.36
CA LEU A 51 7.06 6.64 9.55
C LEU A 51 8.45 6.00 9.63
N ILE A 52 8.52 4.68 9.44
CA ILE A 52 9.78 3.96 9.51
C ILE A 52 10.60 4.13 8.22
N SER A 53 9.94 4.16 7.05
CA SER A 53 10.66 4.28 5.77
C SER A 53 11.34 5.64 5.58
N ARG A 54 10.76 6.73 6.14
CA ARG A 54 11.35 8.08 6.14
C ARG A 54 12.42 8.27 7.22
N GLY A 55 12.46 7.39 8.20
CA GLY A 55 13.29 7.50 9.39
C GLY A 55 12.62 8.38 10.45
N CYS A 56 12.13 7.74 11.51
CA CYS A 56 11.63 8.41 12.71
C CYS A 56 12.53 8.10 13.91
N ASN A 57 12.59 9.01 14.90
CA ASN A 57 13.22 8.67 16.17
C ASN A 57 12.39 7.63 16.93
N VAL A 58 13.04 6.79 17.75
CA VAL A 58 12.38 5.82 18.64
C VAL A 58 11.36 6.51 19.55
N ASP A 59 11.68 7.68 20.11
CA ASP A 59 10.75 8.42 20.98
C ASP A 59 9.51 8.92 20.24
N GLU A 60 9.64 9.25 18.95
CA GLU A 60 8.51 9.66 18.11
C GLU A 60 7.65 8.46 17.74
N LEU A 61 8.29 7.33 17.40
CA LEU A 61 7.60 6.08 17.09
C LEU A 61 6.78 5.59 18.30
N LEU A 62 7.38 5.60 19.50
CA LEU A 62 6.72 5.16 20.74
C LEU A 62 5.49 6.02 21.10
N LYS A 63 5.44 7.27 20.64
CA LYS A 63 4.32 8.20 20.86
C LYS A 63 3.33 8.24 19.69
N ASN A 64 3.58 7.48 18.62
CA ASN A 64 2.76 7.51 17.43
C ASN A 64 1.64 6.47 17.51
N GLU A 65 0.41 6.93 17.76
CA GLU A 65 -0.75 6.04 17.89
C GLU A 65 -1.11 5.31 16.58
N MET A 66 -0.86 5.93 15.42
CA MET A 66 -1.15 5.33 14.10
C MET A 66 -0.28 4.09 13.84
N TRP A 67 0.98 4.10 14.30
CA TRP A 67 1.86 2.94 14.17
C TRP A 67 1.30 1.70 14.89
N PHE A 68 0.78 1.89 16.11
CA PHE A 68 0.32 0.78 16.94
C PHE A 68 -1.16 0.42 16.73
N SER A 69 -2.00 1.40 16.39
CA SER A 69 -3.44 1.20 16.17
C SER A 69 -3.78 0.87 14.72
N GLY A 70 -2.87 1.17 13.80
CA GLY A 70 -3.09 1.05 12.37
C GLY A 70 -3.73 2.30 11.74
N PRO A 71 -3.86 2.31 10.40
CA PRO A 71 -4.45 3.40 9.65
C PRO A 71 -5.97 3.53 9.90
N ASP A 72 -6.49 4.76 9.93
CA ASP A 72 -7.94 4.98 9.85
C ASP A 72 -8.40 4.81 8.40
N LEU A 73 -9.19 3.77 8.17
CA LEU A 73 -9.56 3.30 6.83
C LEU A 73 -10.85 3.93 6.30
N GLN A 74 -11.61 4.68 7.13
CA GLN A 74 -12.90 5.23 6.72
C GLN A 74 -12.77 6.34 5.66
N THR A 75 -11.63 7.04 5.60
CA THR A 75 -11.44 8.18 4.70
C THR A 75 -11.03 7.77 3.29
N ASP A 76 -10.41 6.60 3.14
CA ASP A 76 -9.71 6.24 1.90
C ASP A 76 -10.61 5.50 0.89
N GLU A 77 -11.74 4.93 1.34
CA GLU A 77 -12.72 4.29 0.43
C GLU A 77 -13.36 5.27 -0.56
N TYR A 78 -13.47 6.55 -0.20
CA TYR A 78 -14.01 7.58 -1.10
C TYR A 78 -13.04 7.95 -2.23
N GLU A 79 -11.73 8.00 -1.95
CA GLU A 79 -10.71 8.33 -2.95
C GLU A 79 -10.46 7.16 -3.91
N ASP A 80 -10.44 5.92 -3.41
CA ASP A 80 -10.23 4.71 -4.22
C ASP A 80 -11.32 4.56 -5.30
N ASN A 81 -12.58 4.86 -4.95
CA ASN A 81 -13.72 4.84 -5.87
C ASN A 81 -13.67 5.94 -6.96
N GLN A 82 -12.86 6.99 -6.80
CA GLN A 82 -12.69 8.04 -7.81
C GLN A 82 -11.50 7.78 -8.73
N LEU A 83 -10.45 7.14 -8.23
CA LEU A 83 -9.22 6.85 -8.99
C LEU A 83 -9.33 5.58 -9.85
N PHE A 84 -10.14 4.61 -9.44
CA PHE A 84 -10.33 3.34 -10.15
C PHE A 84 -11.83 2.97 -10.21
N PRO A 85 -12.65 3.65 -11.04
CA PRO A 85 -14.07 3.34 -11.20
C PRO A 85 -14.33 1.97 -11.86
#